data_AF-A0A838I0N6-F1
#
_entry.id   AF-A0A838I0N6-F1
#
_cell.length_a   1.000
_cell.length_b   1.000
_cell.length_c   1.000
_cell.angle_alpha   90.00
_cell.angle_beta   90.00
_cell.angle_gamma   90.00
#
_symmetry.space_group_name_H-M   'P 1'
#
loop_
_entity.id
_entity.type
_entity.pdbx_description
1 polymer ?
#
loop_
_entity_poly.entity_id
_entity_poly.type
_entity_poly.pdbx_seq_one_letter_code
_entity_poly.pdbx_strand_id
1 'polypeptide(L)' 'MPKSRSKRSSYIPPKPARPKASPRWVPGVGLGLIALGIVLILVNYIFPSLLPIGNYSLILGFVLMAGGLAVLSQWR' A
#
# COMPACT_ATOMS: atom_id res chain seq x y z
N MET A 1 29.56 -16.61 57.02
CA MET A 1 29.41 -17.15 55.64
C MET A 1 28.74 -16.09 54.77
N PRO A 2 29.31 -15.64 53.64
CA PRO A 2 28.60 -14.74 52.76
C PRO A 2 27.59 -15.53 51.92
N LYS A 3 26.32 -15.13 51.97
CA LYS A 3 25.22 -15.71 51.22
C LYS A 3 25.43 -15.39 49.74
N SER A 4 25.59 -16.42 48.91
CA SER A 4 25.78 -16.26 47.47
C SER A 4 24.59 -15.52 46.86
N ARG A 5 24.85 -14.41 46.15
CA ARG A 5 23.80 -13.69 45.42
C ARG A 5 23.26 -14.63 44.36
N SER A 6 22.02 -15.09 44.56
CA SER A 6 21.30 -15.88 43.57
C SER A 6 21.39 -15.13 42.24
N LYS A 7 21.98 -15.75 41.22
CA LYS A 7 21.91 -15.27 39.84
C LYS A 7 20.44 -15.24 39.43
N ARG A 8 19.76 -14.13 39.71
CA ARG A 8 18.46 -13.84 39.11
C ARG A 8 18.78 -13.45 37.67
N SER A 9 18.62 -14.41 36.77
CA SER A 9 18.49 -14.09 35.35
C SER A 9 17.32 -13.11 35.27
N SER A 10 17.60 -11.83 34.99
CA SER A 10 16.54 -10.90 34.63
C SER A 10 15.75 -11.54 33.50
N TYR A 11 14.43 -11.63 33.69
CA TYR A 11 13.54 -12.06 32.62
C TYR A 11 13.70 -11.07 31.46
N ILE A 12 14.26 -11.54 30.36
CA ILE A 12 14.29 -10.79 29.10
C ILE A 12 13.01 -11.23 28.37
N PRO A 13 12.00 -10.34 28.24
CA PRO A 13 10.80 -10.69 27.51
C PRO A 13 11.17 -11.09 26.07
N PRO A 14 10.53 -12.14 25.51
CA PRO A 14 10.76 -12.53 24.13
C PRO A 14 10.48 -11.34 23.20
N LYS A 15 11.33 -11.17 22.19
CA LYS A 15 11.14 -10.10 21.19
C LYS A 15 9.74 -10.25 20.59
N PRO A 16 8.96 -9.14 20.46
CA PRO A 16 7.64 -9.20 19.87
C PRO A 16 7.73 -9.81 18.47
N ALA A 17 6.71 -10.59 18.10
CA ALA A 17 6.63 -11.21 16.79
C ALA A 17 6.79 -10.13 15.71
N ARG A 18 7.66 -10.38 14.73
CA ARG A 18 7.88 -9.44 13.63
C ARG A 18 6.55 -9.26 12.88
N PRO A 19 6.20 -8.03 12.44
CA PRO A 19 5.07 -7.83 11.55
C PRO A 19 5.18 -8.77 10.36
N LYS A 20 4.08 -9.43 10.01
CA LYS A 20 4.05 -10.28 8.82
C LYS A 20 4.36 -9.40 7.61
N ALA A 21 5.33 -9.82 6.80
CA ALA A 21 5.67 -9.11 5.59
C ALA A 21 4.43 -8.95 4.71
N SER A 22 4.25 -7.76 4.15
CA SER A 22 3.15 -7.49 3.22
C SER A 22 3.20 -8.44 2.02
N PRO A 23 2.04 -8.90 1.51
CA PRO A 23 2.02 -9.78 0.35
C PRO A 23 2.66 -9.09 -0.87
N ARG A 24 3.52 -9.82 -1.59
CA ARG A 24 4.30 -9.28 -2.73
C ARG A 24 3.46 -8.74 -3.89
N TRP A 25 2.19 -9.13 -3.98
CA TRP A 25 1.27 -8.67 -5.04
C TRP A 25 0.73 -7.26 -4.78
N VAL A 26 0.67 -6.81 -3.52
CA VAL A 26 0.14 -5.50 -3.12
C VAL A 26 0.85 -4.35 -3.85
N PRO A 27 2.20 -4.26 -3.84
CA PRO A 27 2.87 -3.20 -4.59
C PRO A 27 2.63 -3.29 -6.10
N GLY A 28 2.52 -4.50 -6.66
CA GLY A 28 2.18 -4.68 -8.08
C GLY A 28 0.78 -4.16 -8.43
N VAL A 29 -0.22 -4.47 -7.62
CA VAL A 29 -1.61 -4.00 -7.83
C VAL A 29 -1.74 -2.51 -7.60
N GLY A 30 -1.12 -1.97 -6.55
CA GLY A 30 -1.13 -0.53 -6.26
C GLY A 30 -0.50 0.30 -7.38
N LEU A 31 0.68 -0.12 -7.86
CA LEU A 31 1.34 0.54 -9.00
C LEU A 31 0.55 0.35 -10.29
N GLY A 32 -0.05 -0.83 -10.51
CA GLY A 32 -0.91 -1.09 -11.66
C GLY A 32 -2.13 -0.16 -11.72
N LEU A 33 -2.81 0.07 -10.60
CA LEU A 33 -3.94 1.00 -10.49
C LEU A 33 -3.52 2.45 -10.77
N ILE A 34 -2.37 2.88 -10.25
CA ILE A 34 -1.80 4.20 -10.54
C ILE A 34 -1.49 4.32 -12.03
N ALA A 35 -0.75 3.37 -12.61
CA ALA A 35 -0.43 3.39 -14.04
C ALA A 35 -1.69 3.40 -14.91
N LEU A 36 -2.69 2.59 -14.55
CA LEU A 36 -3.97 2.53 -15.25
C LEU A 36 -4.73 3.86 -15.17
N GLY A 37 -4.70 4.54 -14.02
CA GLY A 37 -5.29 5.88 -13.86
C GLY A 37 -4.62 6.92 -14.78
N ILE A 38 -3.29 6.92 -14.90
CA ILE A 38 -2.56 7.77 -15.85
C ILE A 38 -3.01 7.47 -17.29
N VAL A 39 -3.00 6.20 -17.67
CA VAL A 39 -3.35 5.78 -19.03
C VAL A 39 -4.77 6.21 -19.39
N LEU A 40 -5.74 6.08 -18.47
CA LEU A 40 -7.12 6.52 -18.67
C LEU A 40 -7.22 8.03 -18.96
N ILE A 41 -6.45 8.85 -18.23
CA ILE A 41 -6.40 10.30 -18.44
C ILE A 41 -5.78 10.61 -19.81
N LEU A 42 -4.67 9.95 -20.15
CA LEU A 42 -3.99 10.15 -21.44
C LEU A 42 -4.87 9.74 -22.63
N VAL A 43 -5.57 8.61 -22.53
CA VAL A 43 -6.49 8.14 -23.57
C VAL A 43 -7.65 9.12 -23.73
N ASN A 44 -8.24 9.62 -22.65
CA ASN A 44 -9.31 10.62 -22.74
C ASN A 44 -8.81 11.94 -23.35
N TYR A 45 -7.57 12.34 -23.06
CA TYR A 45 -6.98 13.56 -23.59
C TYR A 45 -6.65 13.46 -25.09
N ILE A 46 -6.08 12.33 -25.53
CA ILE A 46 -5.70 12.11 -26.94
C ILE A 46 -6.93 11.77 -27.79
N PHE A 47 -7.88 11.04 -27.23
CA PHE A 47 -9.07 10.55 -27.93
C PHE A 47 -10.37 10.99 -27.24
N PRO A 48 -10.72 12.27 -27.31
CA PRO A 48 -11.91 12.81 -26.64
C PRO A 48 -13.24 12.22 -27.17
N SER A 49 -13.25 11.69 -28.40
CA SER A 49 -14.43 11.05 -29.01
C SER A 49 -14.62 9.57 -28.63
N LEU A 50 -13.59 8.91 -28.07
CA LEU A 50 -13.61 7.48 -27.75
C LEU A 50 -14.33 7.17 -26.43
N LEU A 51 -14.36 8.13 -25.50
CA LEU A 51 -15.07 8.04 -24.24
C LEU A 51 -16.11 9.18 -24.18
N PRO A 52 -17.40 8.91 -24.51
CA PRO A 52 -18.47 9.91 -24.49
C PRO A 52 -18.90 10.26 -23.05
N ILE A 53 -17.94 10.39 -22.15
CA ILE A 53 -18.13 10.65 -20.71
C ILE A 53 -17.64 12.07 -20.35
N GLY A 54 -17.05 12.81 -21.31
CA GLY A 54 -16.60 14.18 -21.10
C GLY A 54 -15.64 14.33 -19.90
N ASN A 55 -15.84 15.37 -19.09
CA ASN A 55 -14.98 15.69 -17.94
C ASN A 55 -14.95 14.62 -16.83
N TYR A 56 -15.89 13.67 -16.83
CA TYR A 56 -15.95 12.60 -15.82
C TYR A 56 -14.78 11.61 -15.91
N SER A 57 -14.13 11.51 -17.06
CA SER A 57 -12.94 10.66 -17.25
C SER A 57 -11.77 11.10 -16.36
N LEU A 58 -11.65 12.41 -16.10
CA LEU A 58 -10.65 12.96 -15.18
C LEU A 58 -10.95 12.54 -13.74
N ILE A 59 -12.22 12.63 -13.33
CA ILE A 59 -12.66 12.20 -11.99
C ILE A 59 -12.39 10.70 -11.82
N LEU A 60 -12.70 9.90 -12.85
CA LEU A 60 -12.46 8.46 -12.83
C LEU A 60 -10.97 8.13 -12.69
N GLY A 61 -10.10 8.84 -13.41
CA GLY A 61 -8.65 8.71 -13.29
C GLY A 61 -8.14 9.04 -11.88
N PHE A 62 -8.66 10.10 -11.27
CA PHE A 62 -8.33 10.48 -9.88
C PHE A 62 -8.81 9.44 -8.86
N VAL A 63 -10.01 8.88 -9.04
CA VAL A 63 -10.53 7.82 -8.17
C VAL A 63 -9.68 6.55 -8.29
N LEU A 64 -9.24 6.20 -9.50
CA LEU A 64 -8.36 5.05 -9.72
C LEU A 64 -7.00 5.21 -9.02
N MET A 65 -6.41 6.41 -9.11
CA MET A 65 -5.19 6.80 -8.41
C MET A 65 -5.33 6.68 -6.89
N ALA A 66 -6.40 7.27 -6.34
CA ALA A 66 -6.69 7.21 -4.93
C ALA A 66 -6.90 5.77 -4.44
N GLY A 67 -7.56 4.93 -5.25
CA GLY A 67 -7.71 3.50 -5.00
C GLY A 67 -6.36 2.78 -4.95
N GLY A 68 -5.45 3.05 -5.89
CA GLY A 68 -4.09 2.49 -5.89
C GLY A 68 -3.30 2.86 -4.64
N LEU A 69 -3.40 4.11 -4.19
CA LEU A 69 -2.77 4.59 -2.95
C LEU A 69 -3.39 3.97 -1.69
N ALA A 70 -4.71 3.78 -1.65
CA ALA A 70 -5.37 3.10 -0.56
C ALA A 70 -4.93 1.63 -0.45
N VAL A 71 -4.79 0.94 -1.59
CA VAL A 71 -4.24 -0.42 -1.63
C VAL A 71 -2.80 -0.46 -1.13
N LEU A 72 -1.99 0.57 -1.37
CA LEU A 72 -0.62 0.61 -0.84
C LEU A 72 -0.56 0.93 0.66
N SER A 73 -1.52 1.72 1.19
CA SER A 73 -1.52 2.17 2.58
C SER A 73 -2.10 1.15 3.56
N GLN A 74 -2.95 0.24 3.09
CA GLN A 74 -3.61 -0.75 3.95
C GLN A 74 -2.71 -1.89 4.42
N TRP A 75 -1.53 -2.11 3.82
CA TRP A 75 -0.69 -3.25 4.12
C TRP A 75 0.64 -2.82 4.76
N ARG A 76 0.82 -3.15 6.04
CA ARG A 76 2.02 -2.84 6.85
C ARG A 76 2.56 -4.09 7.53
#